data_AF-A0A7S4ANV4-F1
#
_entry.id   AF-A0A7S4ANV4-F1
#
_cell.length_a   1.000
_cell.length_b   1.000
_cell.length_c   1.000
_cell.angle_alpha   90.00
_cell.angle_beta   90.00
_cell.angle_gamma   90.00
#
_symmetry.space_group_name_H-M   'P 1'
#
loop_
_entity.id
_entity.type
_entity.pdbx_description
1 polymer ?
#
loop_
_entity_poly.entity_id
_entity_poly.type
_entity_poly.pdbx_seq_one_letter_code
_entity_poly.pdbx_strand_id
1 'polypeptide(L)'
;FVGSNNNNNNNRNSLFSRMPSSYSYSSSYSSPLPYSSSQLNFFPIELVTIETIGRTATGNDGDDDSTSTRRNAAGVANGGESSSSSPPKLFRYQTRDCQYRELKEVAALVVDSFYDKKTTNIVARNLYQLAELNRLQQNYAYPDSRTVHRMLVVEATPIIAEGSSDSNAGSNALPDSKIVGFCDVDCRPCATKLRLPRPYLSDLAVDSNHRRQGLARELVEESERFVLETEIAKIAKSKTTSDVESIGADIDLDVDDIAVELWIRVEQNNEAAIGLYRDRLGYVRTQWSITDAASSLPVDTQARIVTKNIANTNANDSSGLQPEVWTLRKDLRGSKYKEKSTNDSSGGDDDDIDSVAQSLAAPCSEKDDLDSDSSSTVSEDDYVI
;
A
#
# COMPACT_ATOMS: atom_id res chain seq x y z
N PHE A 1 49.10 -63.18 27.60
CA PHE A 1 50.39 -62.65 27.13
C PHE A 1 50.11 -61.81 25.90
N VAL A 2 50.25 -60.48 26.05
CA VAL A 2 50.55 -59.43 25.05
C VAL A 2 49.61 -59.31 23.81
N GLY A 3 48.95 -58.20 23.49
CA GLY A 3 49.10 -56.80 23.89
C GLY A 3 49.48 -55.89 22.69
N SER A 4 48.91 -54.68 22.67
CA SER A 4 49.23 -53.49 21.83
C SER A 4 48.35 -53.29 20.59
N ASN A 5 47.44 -52.32 20.56
CA ASN A 5 47.53 -50.84 20.55
C ASN A 5 47.46 -50.27 19.13
N ASN A 6 46.41 -49.50 18.83
CA ASN A 6 46.58 -48.25 18.12
C ASN A 6 45.45 -47.26 18.44
N ASN A 7 45.85 -46.13 19.00
CA ASN A 7 45.08 -44.90 19.14
C ASN A 7 44.81 -44.30 17.76
N ASN A 8 43.62 -43.74 17.54
CA ASN A 8 43.58 -42.36 17.05
C ASN A 8 42.27 -41.62 17.36
N ASN A 9 42.48 -40.35 17.70
CA ASN A 9 41.56 -39.39 18.28
C ASN A 9 40.47 -38.86 17.34
N ASN A 10 39.35 -38.49 17.98
CA ASN A 10 38.53 -37.29 17.78
C ASN A 10 38.41 -36.68 16.37
N ASN A 11 37.18 -36.66 15.83
CA ASN A 11 36.52 -35.39 15.53
C ASN A 11 35.01 -35.56 15.32
N ARG A 12 34.23 -35.02 16.28
CA ARG A 12 32.80 -34.75 16.11
C ARG A 12 32.65 -33.45 15.33
N ASN A 13 32.15 -33.53 14.10
CA ASN A 13 31.77 -32.36 13.32
C ASN A 13 30.49 -31.73 13.89
N SER A 14 30.64 -30.55 14.50
CA SER A 14 29.56 -29.60 14.76
C SER A 14 29.21 -28.85 13.46
N LEU A 15 28.07 -29.18 12.87
CA LEU A 15 27.47 -28.44 11.75
C LEU A 15 26.70 -27.23 12.30
N PHE A 16 27.45 -26.19 12.69
CA PHE A 16 26.96 -24.82 12.76
C PHE A 16 28.10 -23.93 12.27
N SER A 17 27.98 -23.40 11.05
CA SER A 17 28.89 -22.39 10.55
C SER A 17 28.23 -21.48 9.53
N ARG A 18 28.16 -20.21 9.95
CA ARG A 18 28.37 -18.99 9.17
C ARG A 18 27.19 -18.49 8.31
N MET A 19 26.37 -17.65 8.95
CA MET A 19 25.80 -16.48 8.27
C MET A 19 26.93 -15.51 7.89
N PRO A 20 26.96 -14.98 6.65
CA PRO A 20 27.88 -13.91 6.30
C PRO A 20 27.43 -12.58 6.90
N SER A 21 28.40 -11.99 7.61
CA SER A 21 28.45 -10.63 8.15
C SER A 21 28.15 -9.57 7.09
N SER A 22 27.31 -8.61 7.47
CA SER A 22 27.30 -7.19 7.05
C SER A 22 28.05 -6.81 5.76
N TYR A 23 27.30 -6.54 4.69
CA TYR A 23 27.74 -5.63 3.64
C TYR A 23 27.54 -4.20 4.12
N SER A 24 28.62 -3.53 4.49
CA SER A 24 28.68 -2.08 4.63
C SER A 24 28.57 -1.44 3.25
N TYR A 25 27.44 -0.79 2.98
CA TYR A 25 27.29 0.13 1.85
C TYR A 25 27.93 1.47 2.24
N SER A 26 29.09 1.79 1.66
CA SER A 26 29.59 3.17 1.68
C SER A 26 28.80 3.98 0.65
N SER A 27 27.69 4.57 1.08
CA SER A 27 27.00 5.59 0.28
C SER A 27 27.78 6.89 0.40
N SER A 28 28.60 7.20 -0.61
CA SER A 28 29.18 8.54 -0.77
C SER A 28 28.08 9.50 -1.20
N TYR A 29 27.31 10.00 -0.23
CA TYR A 29 26.46 11.17 -0.42
C TYR A 29 27.35 12.41 -0.40
N SER A 30 27.50 13.06 -1.56
CA SER A 30 27.90 14.47 -1.57
C SER A 30 26.77 15.27 -0.94
N SER A 31 27.07 15.89 0.21
CA SER A 31 26.15 16.79 0.92
C SER A 31 25.67 17.92 -0.01
N PRO A 32 24.36 18.06 -0.28
CA PRO A 32 23.84 19.29 -0.84
C PRO A 32 23.78 20.36 0.26
N LEU A 33 24.09 21.59 -0.15
CA LEU A 33 24.04 22.81 0.65
C LEU A 33 22.66 23.01 1.34
N PRO A 34 22.61 23.73 2.48
CA PRO A 34 21.38 23.94 3.21
C PRO A 34 20.39 24.78 2.39
N TYR A 35 19.28 24.17 1.97
CA TYR A 35 18.15 24.89 1.38
C TYR A 35 17.31 25.54 2.48
N SER A 36 17.06 26.84 2.29
CA SER A 36 16.20 27.67 3.12
C SER A 36 14.77 27.15 3.13
N SER A 37 14.25 26.90 4.33
CA SER A 37 12.86 26.56 4.60
C SER A 37 11.95 27.77 4.37
N SER A 38 11.38 27.87 3.17
CA SER A 38 10.26 28.77 2.89
C SER A 38 9.01 27.93 2.57
N GLN A 39 8.11 27.89 3.55
CA GLN A 39 6.67 27.63 3.49
C GLN A 39 6.15 26.79 2.30
N LEU A 40 6.13 25.47 2.49
CA LEU A 40 5.20 24.61 1.77
C LEU A 40 3.82 24.77 2.39
N ASN A 41 2.93 25.47 1.70
CA ASN A 41 1.51 25.48 2.01
C ASN A 41 0.97 24.05 1.86
N PHE A 42 0.69 23.42 3.00
CA PHE A 42 -0.08 22.19 3.07
C PHE A 42 -1.50 22.50 2.61
N PHE A 43 -1.91 21.95 1.47
CA PHE A 43 -3.32 21.91 1.12
C PHE A 43 -4.02 20.89 2.03
N PRO A 44 -5.17 21.22 2.65
CA PRO A 44 -5.98 20.24 3.36
C PRO A 44 -6.48 19.20 2.35
N ILE A 45 -6.19 17.92 2.62
CA ILE A 45 -6.80 16.81 1.88
C ILE A 45 -8.25 16.76 2.34
N GLU A 46 -9.20 17.06 1.45
CA GLU A 46 -10.62 16.89 1.72
C GLU A 46 -10.94 15.41 1.95
N LEU A 47 -11.63 15.16 3.06
CA LEU A 47 -12.00 13.84 3.55
C LEU A 47 -13.16 13.30 2.71
N VAL A 48 -12.87 12.54 1.64
CA VAL A 48 -13.92 11.87 0.87
C VAL A 48 -14.46 10.70 1.69
N THR A 49 -15.60 10.92 2.36
CA THR A 49 -16.32 9.87 3.09
C THR A 49 -17.26 9.17 2.12
N ILE A 50 -16.94 7.94 1.71
CA ILE A 50 -17.86 7.12 0.93
C ILE A 50 -18.69 6.28 1.91
N GLU A 51 -19.94 6.67 2.13
CA GLU A 51 -20.92 5.80 2.78
C GLU A 51 -21.35 4.70 1.81
N THR A 52 -20.51 3.67 1.66
CA THR A 52 -20.91 2.48 0.91
C THR A 52 -21.88 1.67 1.77
N ILE A 53 -23.18 1.88 1.59
CA ILE A 53 -24.21 0.99 2.15
C ILE A 53 -24.05 -0.37 1.48
N GLY A 54 -23.32 -1.27 2.13
CA GLY A 54 -23.08 -2.63 1.65
C GLY A 54 -24.40 -3.39 1.50
N ARG A 55 -24.90 -3.52 0.26
CA ARG A 55 -25.91 -4.52 -0.05
C ARG A 55 -25.27 -5.90 0.07
N THR A 56 -25.66 -6.64 1.09
CA THR A 56 -25.31 -8.05 1.23
C THR A 56 -25.88 -8.81 0.04
N ALA A 57 -25.01 -9.30 -0.85
CA ALA A 57 -25.41 -10.23 -1.90
C ALA A 57 -25.78 -11.57 -1.25
N THR A 58 -27.06 -11.82 -1.04
CA THR A 58 -27.58 -13.16 -0.75
C THR A 58 -27.46 -13.99 -2.04
N GLY A 59 -26.32 -14.65 -2.22
CA GLY A 59 -26.15 -15.65 -3.26
C GLY A 59 -26.99 -16.88 -2.91
N ASN A 60 -28.18 -16.96 -3.51
CA ASN A 60 -28.88 -18.23 -3.70
C ASN A 60 -28.24 -18.90 -4.92
N ASP A 61 -27.21 -19.71 -4.69
CA ASP A 61 -26.74 -20.65 -5.71
C ASP A 61 -27.78 -21.77 -5.82
N GLY A 62 -28.55 -21.72 -6.91
CA GLY A 62 -29.45 -22.78 -7.32
C GLY A 62 -28.65 -23.95 -7.87
N ASP A 63 -28.64 -25.04 -7.12
CA ASP A 63 -28.33 -26.37 -7.60
C ASP A 63 -29.51 -26.90 -8.43
N ASP A 64 -29.24 -27.24 -9.70
CA ASP A 64 -30.01 -28.20 -10.49
C ASP A 64 -29.07 -28.79 -11.56
N ASP A 65 -28.55 -29.99 -11.34
CA ASP A 65 -28.91 -31.16 -12.18
C ASP A 65 -28.33 -32.47 -11.61
N SER A 66 -29.16 -33.47 -11.81
CA SER A 66 -29.32 -34.80 -11.26
C SER A 66 -28.19 -35.83 -11.47
N THR A 67 -27.94 -36.64 -10.44
CA THR A 67 -27.78 -38.09 -10.60
C THR A 67 -28.21 -38.84 -9.33
N SER A 68 -29.38 -39.45 -9.42
CA SER A 68 -30.04 -40.27 -8.40
C SER A 68 -29.21 -41.52 -8.06
N THR A 69 -28.74 -41.62 -6.81
CA THR A 69 -28.48 -42.91 -6.16
C THR A 69 -29.23 -42.97 -4.84
N ARG A 70 -30.38 -43.65 -4.85
CA ARG A 70 -31.14 -44.10 -3.68
C ARG A 70 -30.22 -44.87 -2.71
N ARG A 71 -30.04 -44.37 -1.49
CA ARG A 71 -29.84 -45.22 -0.30
C ARG A 71 -30.63 -44.69 0.90
N ASN A 72 -31.30 -45.67 1.50
CA ASN A 72 -32.24 -45.69 2.60
C ASN A 72 -32.02 -44.73 3.78
N ALA A 73 -33.17 -44.27 4.27
CA ALA A 73 -33.39 -43.55 5.50
C ALA A 73 -33.24 -44.41 6.76
N ALA A 74 -32.52 -43.88 7.74
CA ALA A 74 -32.71 -44.00 9.19
C ALA A 74 -31.76 -42.93 9.80
N GLY A 75 -32.24 -41.74 10.16
CA GLY A 75 -33.00 -41.53 11.38
C GLY A 75 -32.08 -40.99 12.48
N VAL A 76 -31.67 -39.73 12.38
CA VAL A 76 -31.12 -38.95 13.52
C VAL A 76 -31.61 -37.51 13.37
N ALA A 77 -32.63 -37.17 14.16
CA ALA A 77 -33.08 -35.80 14.36
C ALA A 77 -32.04 -35.09 15.24
N ASN A 78 -31.06 -34.42 14.62
CA ASN A 78 -30.10 -33.58 15.33
C ASN A 78 -30.52 -32.11 15.23
N GLY A 79 -30.48 -31.46 16.39
CA GLY A 79 -31.13 -30.19 16.71
C GLY A 79 -30.83 -29.06 15.74
N GLY A 80 -31.90 -28.32 15.43
CA GLY A 80 -31.80 -27.04 14.75
C GLY A 80 -31.00 -26.07 15.59
N GLU A 81 -29.71 -25.96 15.30
CA GLU A 81 -28.91 -24.79 15.64
C GLU A 81 -29.63 -23.59 15.02
N SER A 82 -30.34 -22.88 15.88
CA SER A 82 -31.00 -21.64 15.55
C SER A 82 -29.88 -20.68 15.18
N SER A 83 -29.62 -20.54 13.88
CA SER A 83 -28.67 -19.59 13.33
C SER A 83 -29.14 -18.19 13.74
N SER A 84 -28.67 -17.74 14.90
CA SER A 84 -28.88 -16.37 15.35
C SER A 84 -28.15 -15.49 14.35
N SER A 85 -28.89 -15.00 13.36
CA SER A 85 -28.38 -14.09 12.36
C SER A 85 -28.14 -12.75 13.05
N SER A 86 -26.96 -12.60 13.64
CA SER A 86 -26.47 -11.30 14.08
C SER A 86 -26.64 -10.33 12.91
N PRO A 87 -27.19 -9.13 13.13
CA PRO A 87 -27.35 -8.15 12.06
C PRO A 87 -25.98 -7.88 11.40
N PRO A 88 -25.95 -7.65 10.07
CA PRO A 88 -24.71 -7.39 9.37
C PRO A 88 -24.01 -6.17 9.99
N LYS A 89 -22.73 -6.34 10.35
CA LYS A 89 -21.90 -5.25 10.85
C LYS A 89 -21.70 -4.23 9.74
N LEU A 90 -22.06 -2.97 9.99
CA LEU A 90 -21.81 -1.86 9.07
C LEU A 90 -20.46 -1.23 9.38
N PHE A 91 -19.72 -0.89 8.34
CA PHE A 91 -18.40 -0.28 8.41
C PHE A 91 -18.36 0.97 7.53
N ARG A 92 -17.67 2.00 8.00
CA ARG A 92 -17.18 3.12 7.19
C ARG A 92 -15.76 2.79 6.75
N TYR A 93 -15.46 3.00 5.47
CA TYR A 93 -14.13 2.80 4.92
C TYR A 93 -13.48 4.13 4.59
N GLN A 94 -12.17 4.21 4.83
CA GLN A 94 -11.37 5.37 4.48
C GLN A 94 -10.04 4.92 3.87
N THR A 95 -9.78 5.33 2.63
CA THR A 95 -8.47 5.20 2.00
C THR A 95 -7.57 6.37 2.41
N ARG A 96 -6.33 6.08 2.82
CA ARG A 96 -5.34 7.09 3.22
C ARG A 96 -3.92 6.56 3.11
N ASP A 97 -2.94 7.44 3.36
CA ASP A 97 -1.54 7.05 3.47
C ASP A 97 -1.32 6.11 4.66
N CYS A 98 -0.53 5.07 4.42
CA CYS A 98 -0.02 4.18 5.44
C CYS A 98 0.94 4.93 6.37
N GLN A 99 0.74 4.78 7.68
CA GLN A 99 1.65 5.29 8.68
C GLN A 99 2.69 4.23 9.06
N TYR A 100 3.88 4.67 9.47
CA TYR A 100 4.97 3.75 9.82
C TYR A 100 4.60 2.75 10.93
N ARG A 101 3.79 3.18 11.90
CA ARG A 101 3.30 2.31 13.00
C ARG A 101 2.37 1.20 12.54
N GLU A 102 1.75 1.34 11.37
CA GLU A 102 0.76 0.41 10.82
C GLU A 102 1.43 -0.72 10.02
N LEU A 103 2.72 -0.60 9.70
CA LEU A 103 3.45 -1.59 8.89
C LEU A 103 3.41 -3.00 9.47
N LYS A 104 3.30 -3.15 10.79
CA LYS A 104 3.14 -4.46 11.43
C LYS A 104 1.80 -5.11 11.06
N GLU A 105 0.71 -4.35 11.06
CA GLU A 105 -0.62 -4.84 10.68
C GLU A 105 -0.69 -5.09 9.18
N VAL A 106 -0.11 -4.21 8.37
CA VAL A 106 0.01 -4.38 6.92
C VAL A 106 0.80 -5.65 6.57
N ALA A 107 1.94 -5.91 7.23
CA ALA A 107 2.72 -7.12 7.01
C ALA A 107 1.89 -8.38 7.30
N ALA A 108 1.08 -8.37 8.36
CA ALA A 108 0.15 -9.45 8.63
C ALA A 108 -0.89 -9.60 7.52
N LEU A 109 -1.51 -8.50 7.07
CA LEU A 109 -2.50 -8.49 5.99
C LEU A 109 -1.94 -9.04 4.66
N VAL A 110 -0.71 -8.65 4.30
CA VAL A 110 0.00 -9.14 3.10
C VAL A 110 0.25 -10.64 3.23
N VAL A 111 0.80 -11.10 4.36
CA VAL A 111 1.02 -12.53 4.58
C VAL A 111 -0.28 -13.33 4.50
N ASP A 112 -1.35 -12.80 5.10
CA ASP A 112 -2.67 -13.41 5.06
C ASP A 112 -3.29 -13.49 3.67
N SER A 113 -2.90 -12.59 2.76
CA SER A 113 -3.45 -12.46 1.42
C SER A 113 -2.69 -13.27 0.38
N PHE A 114 -1.37 -13.35 0.48
CA PHE A 114 -0.51 -13.98 -0.53
C PHE A 114 0.03 -15.35 -0.14
N TYR A 115 -0.03 -15.74 1.14
CA TYR A 115 0.50 -17.03 1.60
C TYR A 115 -0.64 -17.94 2.03
N ASP A 116 -0.65 -19.17 1.53
CA ASP A 116 -1.70 -20.12 1.82
C ASP A 116 -1.65 -20.58 3.29
N LYS A 117 -2.76 -20.35 4.00
CA LYS A 117 -2.92 -20.70 5.42
C LYS A 117 -2.95 -22.22 5.65
N LYS A 118 -3.30 -23.01 4.63
CA LYS A 118 -3.39 -24.48 4.74
C LYS A 118 -2.03 -25.15 4.69
N THR A 119 -1.13 -24.63 3.85
CA THR A 119 0.21 -25.20 3.63
C THR A 119 1.26 -24.57 4.55
N THR A 120 1.04 -23.35 5.03
CA THR A 120 2.02 -22.63 5.86
C THR A 120 1.81 -22.92 7.34
N ASN A 121 2.80 -23.54 8.00
CA ASN A 121 2.76 -23.73 9.45
C ASN A 121 2.93 -22.39 10.22
N ILE A 122 2.52 -22.36 11.49
CA ILE A 122 2.51 -21.12 12.30
C ILE A 122 3.89 -20.47 12.46
N VAL A 123 4.95 -21.27 12.56
CA VAL A 123 6.32 -20.78 12.71
C VAL A 123 6.79 -20.09 11.42
N ALA A 124 6.58 -20.73 10.27
CA ALA A 124 6.90 -20.17 8.97
C ALA A 124 6.09 -18.89 8.71
N ARG A 125 4.82 -18.86 9.10
CA ARG A 125 3.98 -17.66 9.00
C ARG A 125 4.56 -16.48 9.78
N ASN A 126 5.00 -16.69 11.02
CA ASN A 126 5.63 -15.62 11.81
C ASN A 126 6.94 -15.14 11.17
N LEU A 127 7.72 -16.06 10.58
CA LEU A 127 8.93 -15.70 9.84
C LEU A 127 8.61 -14.90 8.57
N TYR A 128 7.56 -15.27 7.83
CA TYR A 128 7.09 -14.49 6.68
C TYR A 128 6.60 -13.11 7.10
N GLN A 129 5.87 -12.99 8.21
CA GLN A 129 5.43 -11.69 8.72
C GLN A 129 6.62 -10.80 9.11
N LEU A 130 7.66 -11.36 9.74
CA LEU A 130 8.88 -10.62 10.06
C LEU A 130 9.66 -10.22 8.79
N ALA A 131 9.74 -11.12 7.80
CA ALA A 131 10.40 -10.84 6.53
C ALA A 131 9.67 -9.73 5.75
N GLU A 132 8.34 -9.80 5.68
CA GLU A 132 7.52 -8.77 5.04
C GLU A 132 7.58 -7.44 5.79
N LEU A 133 7.53 -7.44 7.12
CA LEU A 133 7.70 -6.22 7.91
C LEU A 133 9.04 -5.54 7.61
N ASN A 134 10.14 -6.32 7.59
CA ASN A 134 11.45 -5.78 7.25
C ASN A 134 11.49 -5.24 5.81
N ARG A 135 10.88 -5.93 4.84
CA ARG A 135 10.78 -5.44 3.45
C ARG A 135 10.01 -4.12 3.38
N LEU A 136 8.87 -4.02 4.06
CA LEU A 136 8.04 -2.82 4.10
C LEU A 136 8.76 -1.65 4.77
N GLN A 137 9.47 -1.89 5.87
CA GLN A 137 10.27 -0.86 6.55
C GLN A 137 11.39 -0.31 5.66
N GLN A 138 12.12 -1.19 4.95
CA GLN A 138 13.19 -0.78 4.03
C GLN A 138 12.66 -0.01 2.82
N ASN A 139 11.43 -0.28 2.40
CA ASN A 139 10.79 0.38 1.28
C ASN A 139 9.90 1.55 1.70
N TYR A 140 9.76 1.86 2.99
CA TYR A 140 8.77 2.84 3.44
C TYR A 140 8.94 4.22 2.77
N ALA A 141 7.82 4.85 2.43
CA ALA A 141 7.79 6.17 1.81
C ALA A 141 8.13 7.28 2.83
N TYR A 142 9.42 7.51 3.03
CA TYR A 142 9.94 8.64 3.81
C TYR A 142 9.57 9.98 3.15
N PRO A 143 9.53 11.09 3.91
CA PRO A 143 9.04 12.39 3.43
C PRO A 143 9.60 12.81 2.06
N ASP A 144 10.89 12.62 1.82
CA ASP A 144 11.54 13.00 0.56
C ASP A 144 11.09 12.13 -0.63
N SER A 145 10.75 10.86 -0.38
CA SER A 145 10.32 9.91 -1.42
C SER A 145 8.81 9.84 -1.59
N ARG A 146 8.00 10.44 -0.69
CA ARG A 146 6.52 10.44 -0.79
C ARG A 146 5.97 11.03 -2.09
N THR A 147 6.76 11.87 -2.75
CA THR A 147 6.40 12.47 -4.05
C THR A 147 6.46 11.47 -5.22
N VAL A 148 7.14 10.35 -5.04
CA VAL A 148 7.38 9.33 -6.08
C VAL A 148 7.13 7.91 -5.58
N HIS A 149 6.67 7.73 -4.34
CA HIS A 149 6.35 6.42 -3.76
C HIS A 149 5.27 6.61 -2.69
N ARG A 150 4.17 5.87 -2.79
CA ARG A 150 3.06 5.96 -1.84
C ARG A 150 2.60 4.57 -1.43
N MET A 151 2.47 4.37 -0.13
CA MET A 151 1.85 3.18 0.47
C MET A 151 0.46 3.59 0.96
N LEU A 152 -0.58 2.96 0.43
CA LEU A 152 -1.99 3.25 0.74
C LEU A 152 -2.58 2.15 1.60
N VAL A 153 -3.43 2.53 2.56
CA VAL A 153 -4.22 1.62 3.38
C VAL A 153 -5.70 1.97 3.31
N VAL A 154 -6.54 0.97 3.53
CA VAL A 154 -7.97 1.16 3.82
C VAL A 154 -8.21 0.86 5.29
N GLU A 155 -8.72 1.85 6.01
CA GLU A 155 -9.15 1.73 7.40
C GLU A 155 -10.66 1.45 7.44
N ALA A 156 -11.07 0.46 8.21
CA ALA A 156 -12.46 0.13 8.48
C ALA A 156 -12.84 0.56 9.90
N THR A 157 -13.80 1.46 10.01
CA THR A 157 -14.34 1.94 11.29
C THR A 157 -15.76 1.39 11.45
N PRO A 158 -16.05 0.58 12.48
CA PRO A 158 -17.41 0.08 12.73
C PRO A 158 -18.38 1.24 12.98
N ILE A 159 -19.54 1.20 12.32
CA ILE A 159 -20.61 2.18 12.53
C ILE A 159 -21.48 1.65 13.68
N ILE A 160 -21.44 2.34 14.82
CA ILE A 160 -22.36 2.07 15.93
C ILE A 160 -23.71 2.65 15.53
N ALA A 161 -24.72 1.80 15.36
CA ALA A 161 -26.08 2.27 15.17
C ALA A 161 -26.50 3.11 16.38
N GLU A 162 -26.80 4.38 16.15
CA GLU A 162 -27.34 5.28 17.16
C GLU A 162 -28.60 4.63 17.75
N GLY A 163 -28.53 4.20 19.02
CA GLY A 163 -29.62 3.53 19.72
C GLY A 163 -29.32 2.15 20.29
N SER A 164 -28.16 1.54 20.00
CA SER A 164 -27.71 0.33 20.70
C SER A 164 -27.12 0.68 22.08
N SER A 165 -27.96 1.19 22.98
CA SER A 165 -27.58 1.53 24.36
C SER A 165 -27.51 0.28 25.22
N ASP A 166 -26.61 -0.64 24.91
CA ASP A 166 -26.18 -1.66 25.88
C ASP A 166 -25.28 -0.98 26.91
N SER A 167 -25.92 -0.24 27.82
CA SER A 167 -25.32 0.59 28.87
C SER A 167 -24.52 -0.20 29.93
N ASN A 168 -24.26 -1.49 29.69
CA ASN A 168 -23.56 -2.39 30.60
C ASN A 168 -22.13 -2.76 30.14
N ALA A 169 -21.67 -2.29 28.99
CA ALA A 169 -20.28 -2.46 28.58
C ALA A 169 -19.39 -1.39 29.25
N GLY A 170 -18.88 -1.70 30.44
CA GLY A 170 -17.96 -0.87 31.20
C GLY A 170 -16.58 -0.73 30.54
N SER A 171 -16.51 0.00 29.43
CA SER A 171 -15.37 0.79 28.96
C SER A 171 -15.82 1.56 27.71
N ASN A 172 -15.78 2.89 27.74
CA ASN A 172 -16.09 3.76 26.59
C ASN A 172 -15.03 3.69 25.48
N ALA A 173 -14.38 2.55 25.28
CA ALA A 173 -13.47 2.38 24.16
C ALA A 173 -14.32 2.30 22.89
N LEU A 174 -14.25 3.36 22.07
CA LEU A 174 -14.74 3.32 20.70
C LEU A 174 -14.17 2.05 20.03
N PRO A 175 -14.96 1.35 19.21
CA PRO A 175 -14.47 0.16 18.53
C PRO A 175 -13.24 0.53 17.71
N ASP A 176 -12.12 -0.12 18.00
CA ASP A 176 -10.85 0.14 17.34
C ASP A 176 -11.03 -0.02 15.81
N SER A 177 -10.58 0.99 15.08
CA SER A 177 -10.48 0.89 13.64
C SER A 177 -9.43 -0.14 13.23
N LYS A 178 -9.60 -0.74 12.05
CA LYS A 178 -8.73 -1.82 11.58
C LYS A 178 -8.27 -1.55 10.16
N ILE A 179 -7.01 -1.87 9.85
CA ILE A 179 -6.52 -1.87 8.47
C ILE A 179 -7.02 -3.14 7.75
N VAL A 180 -7.79 -2.94 6.69
CA VAL A 180 -8.43 -4.01 5.92
C VAL A 180 -8.03 -4.05 4.46
N GLY A 181 -7.29 -3.04 3.99
CA GLY A 181 -6.77 -2.96 2.64
C GLY A 181 -5.37 -2.35 2.61
N PHE A 182 -4.56 -2.76 1.65
CA PHE A 182 -3.23 -2.22 1.42
C PHE A 182 -2.89 -2.25 -0.07
N CYS A 183 -2.13 -1.25 -0.53
CA CYS A 183 -1.56 -1.18 -1.87
C CYS A 183 -0.27 -0.35 -1.85
N ASP A 184 0.71 -0.72 -2.65
CA ASP A 184 1.98 0.02 -2.80
C ASP A 184 2.15 0.51 -4.24
N VAL A 185 2.41 1.81 -4.45
CA VAL A 185 2.64 2.39 -5.78
C VAL A 185 3.96 3.15 -5.82
N ASP A 186 4.88 2.66 -6.65
CA ASP A 186 6.26 3.12 -6.69
C ASP A 186 6.61 3.65 -8.08
N CYS A 187 6.87 4.95 -8.13
CA CYS A 187 7.26 5.75 -9.29
C CYS A 187 8.76 6.08 -9.28
N ARG A 188 9.55 5.54 -8.33
CA ARG A 188 10.99 5.80 -8.25
C ARG A 188 11.68 5.23 -9.49
N PRO A 189 12.71 5.92 -10.01
CA PRO A 189 13.55 5.36 -11.07
C PRO A 189 14.14 4.01 -10.65
N CYS A 190 14.07 3.02 -11.52
CA CYS A 190 14.65 1.71 -11.25
C CYS A 190 16.18 1.80 -11.35
N ALA A 191 16.87 1.75 -10.21
CA ALA A 191 18.33 1.75 -10.15
C ALA A 191 18.95 0.40 -10.57
N THR A 192 18.16 -0.67 -10.60
CA THR A 192 18.65 -2.01 -10.93
C THR A 192 18.63 -2.26 -12.44
N LYS A 193 19.47 -3.21 -12.87
CA LYS A 193 19.59 -3.61 -14.27
C LYS A 193 18.33 -4.30 -14.81
N LEU A 194 17.60 -5.02 -13.96
CA LEU A 194 16.31 -5.64 -14.29
C LEU A 194 15.21 -4.59 -14.10
N ARG A 195 15.02 -3.75 -15.12
CA ARG A 195 14.04 -2.67 -15.08
C ARG A 195 12.64 -3.24 -15.26
N LEU A 196 11.95 -3.46 -14.14
CA LEU A 196 10.49 -3.46 -14.17
C LEU A 196 10.05 -2.08 -14.68
N PRO A 197 9.06 -2.03 -15.58
CA PRO A 197 8.52 -0.75 -16.00
C PRO A 197 7.91 -0.03 -14.80
N ARG A 198 8.11 1.28 -14.74
CA ARG A 198 7.65 2.17 -13.66
C ARG A 198 6.88 3.33 -14.32
N PRO A 199 5.83 3.86 -13.67
CA PRO A 199 5.28 3.52 -12.36
C PRO A 199 4.71 2.10 -12.24
N TYR A 200 4.74 1.52 -11.03
CA TYR A 200 4.33 0.15 -10.79
C TYR A 200 3.50 0.01 -9.51
N LEU A 201 2.39 -0.71 -9.61
CA LEU A 201 1.48 -1.05 -8.51
C LEU A 201 1.79 -2.46 -8.01
N SER A 202 1.98 -2.61 -6.70
CA SER A 202 2.29 -3.85 -6.00
C SER A 202 1.41 -4.07 -4.77
N ASP A 203 1.44 -5.31 -4.28
CA ASP A 203 0.95 -5.69 -2.95
C ASP A 203 -0.52 -5.34 -2.67
N LEU A 204 -1.39 -5.32 -3.71
CA LEU A 204 -2.82 -5.10 -3.52
C LEU A 204 -3.44 -6.24 -2.71
N ALA A 205 -3.76 -5.96 -1.45
CA ALA A 205 -4.30 -6.90 -0.48
C ALA A 205 -5.59 -6.34 0.14
N VAL A 206 -6.62 -7.19 0.28
CA VAL A 206 -7.86 -6.87 0.98
C VAL A 206 -8.25 -8.04 1.88
N ASP A 207 -8.52 -7.75 3.16
CA ASP A 207 -8.97 -8.70 4.18
C ASP A 207 -10.18 -9.46 3.65
N SER A 208 -10.17 -10.78 3.80
CA SER A 208 -11.20 -11.67 3.23
C SER A 208 -12.63 -11.30 3.64
N ASN A 209 -12.82 -10.73 4.83
CA ASN A 209 -14.12 -10.33 5.36
C ASN A 209 -14.62 -8.99 4.78
N HIS A 210 -13.74 -8.23 4.14
CA HIS A 210 -14.01 -6.92 3.55
C HIS A 210 -13.92 -6.94 2.00
N ARG A 211 -13.70 -8.12 1.39
CA ARG A 211 -13.71 -8.29 -0.07
C ARG A 211 -15.11 -8.06 -0.65
N ARG A 212 -15.14 -7.79 -1.97
CA ARG A 212 -16.36 -7.49 -2.74
C ARG A 212 -17.11 -6.22 -2.31
N GLN A 213 -16.45 -5.33 -1.56
CA GLN A 213 -17.00 -4.03 -1.15
C GLN A 213 -16.42 -2.85 -1.95
N GLY A 214 -15.73 -3.13 -3.07
CA GLY A 214 -15.12 -2.09 -3.92
C GLY A 214 -13.75 -1.58 -3.43
N LEU A 215 -13.28 -1.97 -2.24
CA LEU A 215 -12.03 -1.44 -1.65
C LEU A 215 -10.79 -1.62 -2.53
N ALA A 216 -10.67 -2.78 -3.19
CA ALA A 216 -9.56 -3.04 -4.12
C ALA A 216 -9.56 -2.07 -5.32
N ARG A 217 -10.76 -1.72 -5.81
CA ARG A 217 -10.92 -0.76 -6.91
C ARG A 217 -10.52 0.64 -6.45
N GLU A 218 -10.97 1.04 -5.27
CA GLU A 218 -10.67 2.35 -4.68
C GLU A 218 -9.16 2.56 -4.50
N LEU A 219 -8.44 1.57 -3.95
CA LEU A 219 -6.99 1.61 -3.81
C LEU A 219 -6.25 1.78 -5.15
N VAL A 220 -6.72 1.13 -6.20
CA VAL A 220 -6.11 1.23 -7.54
C VAL A 220 -6.40 2.59 -8.16
N GLU A 221 -7.65 3.07 -8.09
CA GLU A 221 -8.02 4.39 -8.62
C GLU A 221 -7.28 5.53 -7.90
N GLU A 222 -7.03 5.40 -6.59
CA GLU A 222 -6.21 6.32 -5.80
C GLU A 222 -4.73 6.27 -6.23
N SER A 223 -4.21 5.07 -6.50
CA SER A 223 -2.85 4.89 -7.02
C SER A 223 -2.67 5.48 -8.42
N GLU A 224 -3.67 5.32 -9.29
CA GLU A 224 -3.70 5.94 -10.62
C GLU A 224 -3.68 7.47 -10.54
N ARG A 225 -4.45 8.05 -9.61
CA ARG A 225 -4.45 9.50 -9.39
C ARG A 225 -3.08 10.00 -8.94
N PHE A 226 -2.48 9.33 -7.94
CA PHE A 226 -1.14 9.66 -7.46
C PHE A 226 -0.11 9.66 -8.59
N VAL A 227 -0.14 8.65 -9.46
CA VAL A 227 0.79 8.54 -10.59
C VAL A 227 0.66 9.73 -11.56
N LEU A 228 -0.57 10.13 -11.89
CA LEU A 228 -0.82 11.28 -12.75
C LEU A 228 -0.34 12.58 -12.12
N GLU A 229 -0.65 12.81 -10.85
CA GLU A 229 -0.19 13.98 -10.09
C GLU A 229 1.34 14.06 -10.04
N THR A 230 2.01 12.93 -9.78
CA THR A 230 3.47 12.84 -9.80
C THR A 230 4.03 13.24 -11.17
N GLU A 231 3.42 12.82 -12.27
CA GLU A 231 3.93 13.16 -13.61
C GLU A 231 3.67 14.62 -13.98
N ILE A 232 2.48 15.14 -13.68
CA ILE A 232 2.16 16.56 -13.85
C ILE A 232 3.21 17.42 -13.12
N ALA A 233 3.53 17.07 -11.87
CA ALA A 233 4.51 17.78 -11.08
C ALA A 233 5.93 17.72 -11.70
N LYS A 234 6.33 16.60 -12.32
CA LYS A 234 7.61 16.50 -13.03
C LYS A 234 7.65 17.39 -14.26
N ILE A 235 6.59 17.38 -15.06
CA ILE A 235 6.49 18.21 -16.28
C ILE A 235 6.55 19.69 -15.90
N ALA A 236 5.78 20.11 -14.90
CA ALA A 236 5.80 21.48 -14.39
C ALA A 236 7.23 21.91 -13.97
N LYS A 237 7.93 21.10 -13.17
CA LYS A 237 9.32 21.36 -12.76
C LYS A 237 10.29 21.46 -13.95
N SER A 238 10.12 20.61 -14.97
CA SER A 238 10.98 20.63 -16.16
C SER A 238 10.84 21.93 -16.96
N LYS A 239 9.62 22.46 -17.11
CA LYS A 239 9.34 23.72 -17.82
C LYS A 239 9.86 24.93 -17.04
N THR A 240 9.67 24.96 -15.72
CA THR A 240 10.23 26.04 -14.90
C THR A 240 11.75 26.11 -15.00
N THR A 241 12.44 25.00 -15.25
CA THR A 241 13.91 25.00 -15.34
C THR A 241 14.40 25.49 -16.71
N SER A 242 13.63 25.28 -17.79
CA SER A 242 14.02 25.70 -19.15
C SER A 242 13.74 27.18 -19.42
N ASP A 243 12.70 27.75 -18.80
CA ASP A 243 12.10 29.01 -19.26
C ASP A 243 12.36 30.20 -18.32
N VAL A 244 13.28 30.08 -17.36
CA VAL A 244 13.69 31.18 -16.44
C VAL A 244 14.33 32.38 -17.17
N GLU A 245 14.57 32.30 -18.49
CA GLU A 245 14.92 33.47 -19.31
C GLU A 245 13.71 34.22 -19.92
N SER A 246 12.47 33.68 -19.87
CA SER A 246 11.27 34.38 -20.37
C SER A 246 10.21 34.54 -19.29
N ILE A 247 10.33 35.62 -18.52
CA ILE A 247 9.42 35.98 -17.42
C ILE A 247 8.03 36.35 -17.97
N GLY A 248 7.00 35.56 -17.63
CA GLY A 248 5.61 36.06 -17.54
C GLY A 248 4.53 35.43 -18.42
N ALA A 249 4.74 34.26 -19.04
CA ALA A 249 3.67 33.56 -19.74
C ALA A 249 2.96 32.55 -18.83
N ASP A 250 1.63 32.64 -18.71
CA ASP A 250 0.79 31.60 -18.12
C ASP A 250 1.02 30.30 -18.89
N ILE A 251 1.59 29.29 -18.23
CA ILE A 251 1.85 27.99 -18.84
C ILE A 251 0.52 27.23 -18.87
N ASP A 252 -0.18 27.31 -20.00
CA ASP A 252 -1.30 26.43 -20.29
C ASP A 252 -0.74 25.01 -20.48
N LEU A 253 -0.75 24.22 -19.40
CA LEU A 253 -0.41 22.81 -19.47
C LEU A 253 -1.59 22.10 -20.11
N ASP A 254 -1.43 21.71 -21.37
CA ASP A 254 -2.38 20.80 -22.00
C ASP A 254 -2.28 19.41 -21.32
N VAL A 255 -3.09 19.24 -20.27
CA VAL A 255 -3.15 18.03 -19.44
C VAL A 255 -3.57 16.80 -20.28
N ASP A 256 -4.18 17.02 -21.44
CA ASP A 256 -4.65 15.95 -22.32
C ASP A 256 -3.49 15.23 -23.04
N ASP A 257 -2.32 15.87 -23.13
CA ASP A 257 -1.10 15.29 -23.72
C ASP A 257 -0.30 14.44 -22.72
N ILE A 258 -0.67 14.43 -21.44
CA ILE A 258 0.03 13.64 -20.43
C ILE A 258 -0.38 12.17 -20.57
N ALA A 259 0.55 11.36 -21.09
CA ALA A 259 0.41 9.92 -21.19
C ALA A 259 1.41 9.22 -20.26
N VAL A 260 0.90 8.51 -19.25
CA VAL A 260 1.72 7.72 -18.32
C VAL A 260 1.22 6.29 -18.30
N GLU A 261 2.14 5.34 -18.37
CA GLU A 261 1.81 3.93 -18.28
C GLU A 261 1.95 3.43 -16.84
N LEU A 262 0.86 2.91 -16.26
CA LEU A 262 0.92 2.22 -14.97
C LEU A 262 0.94 0.71 -15.18
N TRP A 263 1.88 0.06 -14.51
CA TRP A 263 2.18 -1.36 -14.68
C TRP A 263 1.83 -2.16 -13.44
N ILE A 264 1.43 -3.42 -13.64
CA ILE A 264 1.13 -4.38 -12.57
C ILE A 264 1.42 -5.81 -13.02
N ARG A 265 1.69 -6.70 -12.06
CA ARG A 265 1.70 -8.15 -12.28
C ARG A 265 0.61 -8.87 -11.49
N VAL A 266 0.00 -9.86 -12.12
CA VAL A 266 -1.07 -10.68 -11.54
C VAL A 266 -0.84 -12.15 -11.89
N GLU A 267 -1.11 -13.06 -10.96
CA GLU A 267 -1.08 -14.49 -11.25
C GLU A 267 -2.22 -14.84 -12.21
N GLN A 268 -1.94 -15.65 -13.24
CA GLN A 268 -2.89 -16.02 -14.29
C GLN A 268 -4.14 -16.70 -13.74
N ASN A 269 -4.01 -17.46 -12.65
CA ASN A 269 -5.11 -18.16 -12.01
C ASN A 269 -5.93 -17.27 -11.05
N ASN A 270 -5.55 -16.00 -10.85
CA ASN A 270 -6.28 -15.06 -10.02
C ASN A 270 -7.35 -14.32 -10.84
N GLU A 271 -8.41 -15.05 -11.21
CA GLU A 271 -9.52 -14.55 -12.03
C GLU A 271 -10.20 -13.30 -11.44
N ALA A 272 -10.27 -13.20 -10.11
CA ALA A 272 -10.85 -12.03 -9.45
C ALA A 272 -10.02 -10.77 -9.68
N ALA A 273 -8.69 -10.87 -9.57
CA ALA A 273 -7.79 -9.77 -9.85
C ALA A 273 -7.77 -9.43 -11.35
N ILE A 274 -7.74 -10.43 -12.23
CA ILE A 274 -7.80 -10.22 -13.69
C ILE A 274 -9.10 -9.51 -14.07
N GLY A 275 -10.25 -9.95 -13.55
CA GLY A 275 -11.53 -9.30 -13.79
C GLY A 275 -11.59 -7.87 -13.27
N LEU A 276 -10.98 -7.58 -12.11
CA LEU A 276 -10.84 -6.21 -11.62
C LEU A 276 -10.04 -5.34 -12.60
N TYR A 277 -8.81 -5.75 -12.94
CA TYR A 277 -7.92 -4.91 -13.73
C TYR A 277 -8.40 -4.77 -15.18
N ARG A 278 -8.71 -5.89 -15.84
CA ARG A 278 -9.09 -5.90 -17.25
C ARG A 278 -10.51 -5.37 -17.45
N ASP A 279 -11.48 -5.97 -16.78
CA ASP A 279 -12.90 -5.76 -17.13
C ASP A 279 -13.48 -4.53 -16.45
N ARG A 280 -12.93 -4.08 -15.31
CA ARG A 280 -13.43 -2.91 -14.58
C ARG A 280 -12.56 -1.67 -14.72
N LEU A 281 -11.24 -1.85 -14.80
CA LEU A 281 -10.29 -0.73 -14.79
C LEU A 281 -9.62 -0.47 -16.15
N GLY A 282 -9.80 -1.34 -17.13
CA GLY A 282 -9.29 -1.14 -18.50
C GLY A 282 -7.80 -1.40 -18.67
N TYR A 283 -7.18 -2.20 -17.79
CA TYR A 283 -5.82 -2.67 -18.00
C TYR A 283 -5.76 -3.69 -19.14
N VAL A 284 -4.70 -3.63 -19.92
CA VAL A 284 -4.46 -4.51 -21.06
C VAL A 284 -3.29 -5.44 -20.75
N ARG A 285 -3.46 -6.74 -21.07
CA ARG A 285 -2.35 -7.71 -20.97
C ARG A 285 -1.26 -7.33 -21.98
N THR A 286 -0.03 -7.33 -21.51
CA THR A 286 1.15 -7.11 -22.35
C THR A 286 1.89 -8.41 -22.60
N GLN A 287 2.68 -8.45 -23.66
CA GLN A 287 3.64 -9.54 -23.90
C GLN A 287 4.92 -9.35 -23.08
N TRP A 288 5.03 -8.28 -22.27
CA TRP A 288 6.23 -7.98 -21.51
C TRP A 288 6.60 -9.15 -20.61
N SER A 289 7.79 -9.68 -20.86
CA SER A 289 8.40 -10.74 -20.07
C SER A 289 9.70 -10.23 -19.44
N ILE A 290 10.10 -10.84 -18.31
CA ILE A 290 11.38 -10.53 -17.67
C ILE A 290 12.55 -10.80 -18.64
N THR A 291 12.38 -11.75 -19.57
CA THR A 291 13.34 -12.06 -20.63
C THR A 291 13.52 -10.91 -21.61
N ASP A 292 12.49 -10.10 -21.88
CA ASP A 292 12.61 -8.94 -22.78
C ASP A 292 13.48 -7.86 -22.15
N ALA A 293 13.33 -7.60 -20.84
CA ALA A 293 14.23 -6.72 -20.09
C ALA A 293 15.66 -7.28 -20.03
N ALA A 294 15.79 -8.60 -19.92
CA ALA A 294 17.08 -9.28 -19.85
C ALA A 294 17.85 -9.22 -21.17
N SER A 295 17.18 -9.09 -22.32
CA SER A 295 17.85 -9.01 -23.63
C SER A 295 18.83 -7.82 -23.75
N SER A 296 18.59 -6.75 -22.97
CA SER A 296 19.47 -5.58 -22.85
C SER A 296 20.64 -5.77 -21.86
N LEU A 297 20.66 -6.87 -21.12
CA LEU A 297 21.69 -7.16 -20.12
C LEU A 297 22.90 -7.87 -20.76
N PRO A 298 24.10 -7.73 -20.16
CA PRO A 298 25.26 -8.51 -20.60
C PRO A 298 24.94 -10.02 -20.61
N VAL A 299 25.46 -10.74 -21.61
CA VAL A 299 25.22 -12.18 -21.86
C VAL A 299 25.38 -13.02 -20.59
N ASP A 300 26.39 -12.73 -19.76
CA ASP A 300 26.62 -13.45 -18.51
C ASP A 300 25.49 -13.27 -17.47
N THR A 301 24.83 -12.12 -17.49
CA THR A 301 23.68 -11.84 -16.62
C THR A 301 22.44 -12.56 -17.12
N GLN A 302 22.24 -12.61 -18.44
CA GLN A 302 21.17 -13.39 -19.07
C GLN A 302 21.29 -14.87 -18.73
N ALA A 303 22.49 -15.44 -18.87
CA ALA A 303 22.76 -16.84 -18.54
C ALA A 303 22.47 -17.17 -17.07
N ARG A 304 22.80 -16.26 -16.13
CA ARG A 304 22.48 -16.43 -14.70
C ARG A 304 20.98 -16.39 -14.42
N ILE A 305 20.22 -15.52 -15.06
CA ILE A 305 18.76 -15.43 -14.91
C ILE A 305 18.11 -16.73 -15.40
N VAL A 306 18.50 -17.19 -16.60
CA VAL A 306 18.01 -18.45 -17.18
C VAL A 306 18.34 -19.64 -16.27
N THR A 307 19.58 -19.73 -15.78
CA THR A 307 20.02 -20.82 -14.89
C THR A 307 19.25 -20.83 -13.56
N LYS A 308 18.97 -19.65 -12.99
CA LYS A 308 18.21 -19.53 -11.73
C LYS A 308 16.73 -19.93 -11.91
N ASN A 309 16.14 -19.60 -13.05
CA ASN A 309 14.79 -20.05 -13.39
C ASN A 309 14.72 -21.57 -13.55
N ILE A 310 15.73 -22.20 -14.19
CA ILE A 310 15.81 -23.66 -14.35
C ILE A 310 16.04 -24.38 -13.02
N ALA A 311 16.85 -23.81 -12.12
CA ALA A 311 17.10 -24.40 -10.80
C ALA A 311 15.84 -24.41 -9.91
N ASN A 312 15.00 -23.37 -10.01
CA ASN A 312 13.73 -23.30 -9.26
C ASN A 312 12.66 -24.27 -9.77
N THR A 313 12.66 -24.62 -11.06
CA THR A 313 11.71 -25.61 -11.62
C THR A 313 11.95 -27.04 -11.16
N ASN A 314 13.16 -27.38 -10.66
CA ASN A 314 13.49 -28.76 -10.29
C ASN A 314 13.21 -29.10 -8.81
N ALA A 315 12.87 -28.13 -7.96
CA ALA A 315 12.81 -28.32 -6.51
C ALA A 315 11.39 -28.47 -5.92
N ASN A 316 10.33 -28.08 -6.64
CA ASN A 316 8.96 -28.05 -6.11
C ASN A 316 7.96 -28.77 -7.04
N ASP A 317 7.37 -29.85 -6.51
CA ASP A 317 6.13 -30.53 -6.90
C ASP A 317 5.99 -31.23 -8.26
N SER A 318 5.37 -32.41 -8.19
CA SER A 318 5.13 -33.38 -9.27
C SER A 318 4.05 -32.96 -10.28
N SER A 319 3.39 -31.81 -10.09
CA SER A 319 2.59 -31.14 -11.12
C SER A 319 3.36 -30.07 -11.90
N GLY A 320 4.56 -29.67 -11.44
CA GLY A 320 5.63 -28.99 -12.19
C GLY A 320 5.37 -27.60 -12.77
N LEU A 321 4.15 -27.09 -12.77
CA LEU A 321 3.81 -25.82 -13.40
C LEU A 321 3.90 -24.68 -12.39
N GLN A 322 4.97 -23.89 -12.49
CA GLN A 322 5.05 -22.58 -11.84
C GLN A 322 3.84 -21.73 -12.27
N PRO A 323 3.17 -21.01 -11.35
CA PRO A 323 2.05 -20.16 -11.72
C PRO A 323 2.51 -19.13 -12.76
N GLU A 324 1.85 -19.10 -13.92
CA GLU A 324 2.11 -18.09 -14.93
C GLU A 324 1.73 -16.72 -14.36
N VAL A 325 2.62 -15.74 -14.50
CA VAL A 325 2.36 -14.36 -14.05
C VAL A 325 2.18 -13.47 -15.26
N TRP A 326 1.04 -12.80 -15.34
CA TRP A 326 0.73 -11.83 -16.38
C TRP A 326 1.21 -10.44 -15.98
N THR A 327 1.68 -9.69 -16.96
CA THR A 327 2.00 -8.25 -16.83
C THR A 327 0.91 -7.45 -17.52
N LEU A 328 0.21 -6.61 -16.77
CA LEU A 328 -0.83 -5.73 -17.29
C LEU A 328 -0.34 -4.27 -17.28
N ARG A 329 -0.83 -3.48 -18.23
CA ARG A 329 -0.52 -2.06 -18.41
C ARG A 329 -1.80 -1.28 -18.59
N LYS A 330 -1.86 -0.05 -18.07
CA LYS A 330 -2.91 0.91 -18.37
C LYS A 330 -2.29 2.24 -18.76
N ASP A 331 -2.80 2.81 -19.86
CA ASP A 331 -2.50 4.17 -20.28
C ASP A 331 -3.35 5.15 -19.46
N LEU A 332 -2.70 5.89 -18.56
CA LEU A 332 -3.32 6.95 -17.78
C LEU A 332 -3.23 8.24 -18.60
N ARG A 333 -4.39 8.88 -18.81
CA ARG A 333 -4.53 10.17 -19.49
C ARG A 333 -5.21 11.16 -18.54
N GLY A 334 -4.71 12.39 -18.50
CA GLY A 334 -5.18 13.42 -17.58
C GLY A 334 -6.64 13.85 -17.79
N SER A 335 -7.17 13.73 -19.02
CA SER A 335 -8.51 14.19 -19.39
C SER A 335 -9.65 13.65 -18.53
N LYS A 336 -9.53 12.42 -18.00
CA LYS A 336 -10.58 11.80 -17.17
C LYS A 336 -10.70 12.37 -15.76
N TYR A 337 -9.71 13.10 -15.25
CA TYR A 337 -9.71 13.57 -13.86
C TYR A 337 -10.22 15.00 -13.69
N LYS A 338 -10.39 15.75 -14.80
CA LYS A 338 -10.81 17.16 -14.77
C LYS A 338 -12.27 17.35 -14.33
N GLU A 339 -13.13 16.36 -14.57
CA GLU A 339 -14.57 16.46 -14.27
C GLU A 339 -14.91 16.37 -12.78
N LYS A 340 -14.02 15.82 -11.95
CA LYS A 340 -14.35 15.57 -10.54
C LYS A 340 -14.07 16.76 -9.61
N SER A 341 -13.17 17.68 -9.95
CA SER A 341 -12.79 18.78 -9.04
C SER A 341 -13.63 20.05 -9.18
N THR A 342 -14.49 20.17 -10.20
CA THR A 342 -15.20 21.42 -10.51
C THR A 342 -16.64 21.47 -10.01
N ASN A 343 -17.21 20.37 -9.54
CA ASN A 343 -18.63 20.32 -9.14
C ASN A 343 -18.91 20.63 -7.67
N ASP A 344 -17.90 20.74 -6.80
CA ASP A 344 -18.12 20.95 -5.36
C ASP A 344 -18.00 22.42 -4.89
N SER A 345 -17.88 23.39 -5.81
CA SER A 345 -17.69 24.82 -5.46
C SER A 345 -18.76 25.79 -5.96
N SER A 346 -19.93 25.33 -6.44
CA SER A 346 -20.97 26.23 -7.01
C SER A 346 -22.34 26.22 -6.30
N GLY A 347 -22.40 25.75 -5.05
CA GLY A 347 -23.61 25.82 -4.22
C GLY A 347 -23.52 26.93 -3.17
N GLY A 348 -23.58 28.19 -3.62
CA GLY A 348 -23.63 29.36 -2.75
C GLY A 348 -24.39 30.49 -3.43
N ASP A 349 -25.71 30.43 -3.34
CA ASP A 349 -26.60 31.55 -3.59
C ASP A 349 -26.35 32.61 -2.49
N ASP A 350 -25.49 33.59 -2.77
CA ASP A 350 -25.39 34.80 -1.95
C ASP A 350 -26.51 35.77 -2.37
N ASP A 351 -27.62 35.65 -1.64
CA ASP A 351 -28.67 36.66 -1.54
C ASP A 351 -28.12 37.99 -1.00
N ASP A 352 -28.65 39.07 -1.57
CA ASP A 352 -28.44 40.48 -1.26
C ASP A 352 -28.42 40.80 0.26
N ILE A 353 -27.31 41.38 0.76
CA ILE A 353 -27.32 42.21 1.98
C ILE A 353 -26.63 43.56 1.71
N ASP A 354 -27.47 44.55 1.47
CA ASP A 354 -27.18 45.98 1.46
C ASP A 354 -27.13 46.55 2.90
N SER A 355 -26.29 47.57 3.10
CA SER A 355 -26.23 48.53 4.23
C SER A 355 -25.71 47.97 5.58
N VAL A 356 -24.80 48.61 6.33
CA VAL A 356 -24.75 50.01 6.78
C VAL A 356 -23.31 50.39 7.16
N ALA A 357 -22.91 51.59 6.76
CA ALA A 357 -21.69 52.27 7.19
C ALA A 357 -21.82 52.89 8.59
N GLN A 358 -20.73 52.90 9.37
CA GLN A 358 -20.26 54.00 10.25
C GLN A 358 -19.00 53.52 11.00
N SER A 359 -17.82 54.07 10.69
CA SER A 359 -17.23 55.29 11.27
C SER A 359 -16.71 55.12 12.70
N LEU A 360 -15.38 55.20 12.86
CA LEU A 360 -14.59 55.93 13.89
C LEU A 360 -13.15 55.37 13.84
N ALA A 361 -12.21 56.11 13.23
CA ALA A 361 -11.33 57.10 13.86
C ALA A 361 -10.07 56.48 14.50
N ALA A 362 -8.92 57.05 14.11
CA ALA A 362 -7.54 56.58 14.29
C ALA A 362 -6.93 56.96 15.67
N PRO A 363 -5.62 57.26 15.79
CA PRO A 363 -4.46 56.39 16.06
C PRO A 363 -3.75 56.74 17.40
N CYS A 364 -2.71 55.99 17.79
CA CYS A 364 -1.61 56.30 18.77
C CYS A 364 -1.14 54.98 19.42
N SER A 365 0.07 54.73 19.92
CA SER A 365 1.40 55.36 19.95
C SER A 365 2.24 54.48 20.89
N GLU A 366 3.56 54.38 20.65
CA GLU A 366 4.66 54.16 21.64
C GLU A 366 4.66 52.94 22.57
N LYS A 367 5.69 52.08 22.44
CA LYS A 367 6.84 51.87 23.37
C LYS A 367 6.46 51.31 24.75
N ASP A 368 7.09 50.19 25.12
CA ASP A 368 8.07 50.19 26.23
C ASP A 368 8.78 48.83 26.33
N ASP A 369 10.08 48.92 26.59
CA ASP A 369 11.01 47.88 27.00
C ASP A 369 10.57 47.23 28.31
N LEU A 370 10.79 45.92 28.49
CA LEU A 370 11.11 45.36 29.81
C LEU A 370 11.95 44.08 29.70
N ASP A 371 13.08 44.14 30.39
CA ASP A 371 14.08 43.12 30.63
C ASP A 371 13.57 41.91 31.44
N SER A 372 14.43 40.89 31.48
CA SER A 372 14.80 40.05 32.62
C SER A 372 14.28 38.61 32.73
N ASP A 373 15.20 37.79 33.25
CA ASP A 373 15.10 36.48 33.85
C ASP A 373 14.93 35.25 32.93
N SER A 374 15.65 34.15 33.11
CA SER A 374 16.67 33.78 34.09
C SER A 374 17.35 32.49 33.61
N SER A 375 18.66 32.41 33.81
CA SER A 375 19.45 31.20 33.63
C SER A 375 19.22 30.25 34.81
N SER A 376 18.78 29.01 34.57
CA SER A 376 18.94 27.93 35.52
C SER A 376 19.60 26.73 34.86
N THR A 377 20.87 26.55 35.19
CA THR A 377 21.65 25.32 35.06
C THR A 377 20.97 24.19 35.84
N VAL A 378 20.67 23.08 35.18
CA VAL A 378 20.34 21.82 35.85
C VAL A 378 21.51 20.87 35.69
N SER A 379 21.97 20.42 36.84
CA SER A 379 23.09 19.56 37.14
C SER A 379 22.95 18.15 36.56
N GLU A 380 24.10 17.64 36.10
CA GLU A 380 24.43 16.23 36.01
C GLU A 380 24.30 15.59 37.40
N ASP A 381 23.69 14.41 37.48
CA ASP A 381 24.02 13.38 38.45
C ASP A 381 23.56 12.02 37.91
N ASP A 382 24.55 11.17 37.67
CA ASP A 382 24.62 9.73 37.95
C ASP A 382 23.33 8.89 37.95
N TYR A 383 23.29 7.88 37.07
CA TYR A 383 22.99 6.51 37.50
C TYR A 383 23.62 5.47 36.55
N VAL A 384 24.61 4.76 37.08
CA VAL A 384 25.05 3.43 36.63
C VAL A 384 24.40 2.41 37.56
N ILE A 385 23.60 1.50 37.01
CA ILE A 385 23.66 0.02 37.10
C ILE A 385 22.64 -0.52 36.09
#